data_AF-A0A956Y2Y1-F1
#
_entry.id   AF-A0A956Y2Y1-F1
#
_cell.length_a   1.000
_cell.length_b   1.000
_cell.length_c   1.000
_cell.angle_alpha   90.00
_cell.angle_beta   90.00
_cell.angle_gamma   90.00
#
_symmetry.space_group_name_H-M   'P 1'
#
loop_
_entity.id
_entity.type
_entity.pdbx_description
1 polymer ?
#
loop_
_entity_poly.entity_id
_entity_poly.type
_entity_poly.pdbx_seq_one_letter_code
_entity_poly.pdbx_strand_id
1 'polypeptide(L)'
;MSDITTDQLRTLLRLVAPLRELKKSVEHSLHLDTFRGTSKLIVKNYSSLQKSVASIIGDDYSASLALDLDADATERETVSQVSMAAGQLLAYLVSYTGAPDSSDGSTLISTAPQITINASGTTEENKERIMNLVRDALKEEKSE
;
A
#
# COMPACT_ATOMS: atom_id res chain seq x y z
N MET A 1 10.62 -18.62 4.32
CA MET A 1 9.78 -17.61 3.64
C MET A 1 9.08 -18.33 2.51
N SER A 2 7.76 -18.46 2.57
CA SER A 2 7.01 -19.01 1.44
C SER A 2 7.12 -18.04 0.27
N ASP A 3 7.52 -18.52 -0.90
CA ASP A 3 7.56 -17.70 -2.11
C ASP A 3 6.13 -17.23 -2.43
N ILE A 4 5.90 -15.93 -2.28
CA ILE A 4 4.61 -15.33 -2.63
C ILE A 4 4.44 -15.36 -4.14
N THR A 5 3.30 -15.90 -4.56
CA THR A 5 2.91 -15.92 -5.98
C THR A 5 2.59 -14.52 -6.49
N THR A 6 2.71 -14.29 -7.79
CA THR A 6 2.34 -13.01 -8.42
C THR A 6 0.88 -12.61 -8.12
N ASP A 7 -0.03 -13.58 -8.01
CA ASP A 7 -1.43 -13.33 -7.69
C ASP A 7 -1.64 -12.92 -6.23
N GLN A 8 -0.86 -13.50 -5.30
CA GLN A 8 -0.82 -13.04 -3.91
C GLN A 8 -0.27 -11.61 -3.81
N LEU A 9 0.80 -11.28 -4.55
CA LEU A 9 1.33 -9.91 -4.60
C LEU A 9 0.30 -8.90 -5.13
N ARG A 10 -0.41 -9.22 -6.22
CA ARG A 10 -1.50 -8.37 -6.73
C ARG A 10 -2.62 -8.21 -5.71
N THR A 11 -2.94 -9.26 -4.96
CA THR A 11 -3.95 -9.21 -3.91
C THR A 11 -3.51 -8.29 -2.78
N LEU A 12 -2.26 -8.39 -2.33
CA LEU A 12 -1.68 -7.49 -1.33
C LEU A 12 -1.67 -6.03 -1.80
N LEU A 13 -1.29 -5.76 -3.05
CA LEU A 13 -1.34 -4.40 -3.64
C LEU A 13 -2.76 -3.81 -3.61
N ARG A 14 -3.78 -4.62 -3.88
CA ARG A 14 -5.19 -4.19 -3.82
C ARG A 14 -5.65 -3.86 -2.40
N LEU A 15 -4.99 -4.39 -1.36
CA LEU A 15 -5.29 -4.09 0.04
C LEU A 15 -4.64 -2.78 0.53
N VAL A 16 -3.64 -2.25 -0.18
CA VAL A 16 -2.96 -0.99 0.20
C VAL A 16 -3.93 0.19 0.20
N ALA A 17 -4.70 0.38 -0.87
CA ALA A 17 -5.66 1.49 -0.99
C ALA A 17 -6.74 1.48 0.11
N PRO A 18 -7.49 0.39 0.36
CA PRO A 18 -8.51 0.36 1.41
C PRO A 18 -7.91 0.51 2.81
N LEU A 19 -6.70 -0.01 3.06
CA LEU A 19 -6.04 0.16 4.36
C LEU A 19 -5.59 1.61 4.58
N ARG A 20 -5.09 2.27 3.53
CA ARG A 20 -4.75 3.70 3.57
C ARG A 20 -5.98 4.57 3.82
N GLU A 21 -7.09 4.29 3.15
CA GLU A 21 -8.33 5.04 3.35
C GLU A 21 -8.89 4.82 4.76
N LEU A 22 -8.85 3.58 5.26
CA LEU A 22 -9.24 3.28 6.64
C LEU A 22 -8.38 4.08 7.63
N LYS A 23 -7.05 4.07 7.49
CA LYS A 23 -6.13 4.84 8.34
C LYS A 23 -6.52 6.33 8.33
N LYS A 24 -6.65 6.92 7.14
CA LYS A 24 -6.99 8.34 6.98
C LYS A 24 -8.35 8.69 7.59
N SER A 25 -9.36 7.85 7.36
CA SER A 25 -10.70 8.02 7.91
C SER A 25 -10.70 7.96 9.44
N VAL A 26 -9.96 7.00 10.01
CA VAL A 26 -9.81 6.84 11.46
C VAL A 26 -9.08 8.03 12.07
N GLU A 27 -7.94 8.45 11.51
CA GLU A 27 -7.19 9.63 11.95
C GLU A 27 -8.04 10.89 11.90
N HIS A 28 -8.80 11.09 10.82
CA HIS A 28 -9.70 12.22 10.67
C HIS A 28 -10.85 12.18 11.69
N SER A 29 -11.41 11.00 11.95
CA SER A 29 -12.46 10.83 12.96
C SER A 29 -11.97 11.12 14.38
N LEU A 30 -10.72 10.76 14.69
CA LEU A 30 -10.07 11.10 15.96
C LEU A 30 -9.79 12.59 16.07
N HIS A 31 -9.33 13.21 14.99
CA HIS A 31 -9.02 14.64 14.97
C HIS A 31 -10.28 15.51 15.16
N LEU A 32 -11.41 15.10 14.57
CA LEU A 32 -12.68 15.82 14.66
C LEU A 32 -13.59 15.34 15.81
N ASP A 33 -13.14 14.40 16.64
CA ASP A 33 -13.94 13.74 17.68
C ASP A 33 -15.28 13.14 17.15
N THR A 34 -15.33 12.71 15.88
CA THR A 34 -16.53 12.13 15.22
C THR A 34 -16.58 10.60 15.26
N PHE A 35 -15.75 9.96 16.07
CA PHE A 35 -15.66 8.50 16.21
C PHE A 35 -16.75 7.86 17.09
N ARG A 36 -17.61 8.68 17.71
CA ARG A 36 -18.64 8.20 18.63
C ARG A 36 -19.64 7.27 17.92
N GLY A 37 -19.80 6.05 18.45
CA GLY A 37 -20.69 5.03 17.89
C GLY A 37 -20.19 4.34 16.63
N THR A 38 -18.98 4.65 16.15
CA THR A 38 -18.36 4.00 14.97
C THR A 38 -17.22 3.04 15.33
N SER A 39 -16.84 2.98 16.61
CA SER A 39 -15.77 2.14 17.17
C SER A 39 -15.85 0.68 16.70
N LYS A 40 -17.00 0.03 16.86
CA LYS A 40 -17.23 -1.38 16.44
C LYS A 40 -17.07 -1.58 14.93
N LEU A 41 -17.50 -0.61 14.12
CA LEU A 41 -17.37 -0.68 12.67
C LEU A 41 -15.90 -0.55 12.25
N ILE A 42 -15.18 0.39 12.85
CA ILE A 42 -13.76 0.64 12.62
C ILE A 42 -12.94 -0.62 12.98
N VAL A 43 -13.17 -1.20 14.15
CA VAL A 43 -12.52 -2.45 14.61
C VAL A 43 -12.80 -3.60 13.67
N LYS A 44 -14.05 -3.77 13.22
CA LYS A 44 -14.43 -4.83 12.28
C LYS A 44 -13.74 -4.66 10.93
N ASN A 45 -13.70 -3.45 10.39
CA ASN A 45 -13.05 -3.15 9.12
C ASN A 45 -11.55 -3.43 9.19
N TYR A 46 -10.88 -2.94 10.25
CA TYR A 46 -9.47 -3.22 10.49
C TYR A 46 -9.20 -4.72 10.60
N SER A 47 -9.93 -5.42 11.46
CA SER A 47 -9.74 -6.86 11.70
C SER A 47 -9.92 -7.69 10.42
N SER A 48 -10.83 -7.27 9.53
CA SER A 48 -11.05 -7.96 8.26
C SER A 48 -9.88 -7.76 7.29
N LEU A 49 -9.31 -6.55 7.24
CA LEU A 49 -8.12 -6.26 6.43
C LEU A 49 -6.87 -6.96 6.99
N GLN A 50 -6.67 -6.89 8.31
CA GLN A 50 -5.55 -7.55 8.99
C GLN A 50 -5.56 -9.07 8.75
N LYS A 51 -6.72 -9.72 8.90
CA LYS A 51 -6.87 -11.15 8.60
C LYS A 51 -6.57 -11.48 7.13
N SER A 52 -7.00 -10.63 6.21
CA SER A 52 -6.72 -10.82 4.78
C SER A 52 -5.22 -10.75 4.51
N VAL A 53 -4.52 -9.74 5.06
CA VAL A 53 -3.07 -9.62 4.93
C VAL A 53 -2.36 -10.81 5.58
N ALA A 54 -2.70 -11.16 6.81
CA ALA A 54 -2.08 -12.26 7.55
C ALA A 54 -2.30 -13.62 6.86
N SER A 55 -3.45 -13.85 6.24
CA SER A 55 -3.73 -15.08 5.49
C SER A 55 -2.87 -15.23 4.21
N ILE A 56 -2.41 -14.11 3.64
CA ILE A 56 -1.61 -14.11 2.41
C ILE A 56 -0.12 -14.20 2.72
N ILE A 57 0.37 -13.40 3.68
CA ILE A 57 1.79 -13.36 4.04
C ILE A 57 2.17 -14.56 4.92
N GLY A 58 1.28 -14.97 5.84
CA GLY A 58 1.47 -16.14 6.68
C GLY A 58 2.63 -16.01 7.67
N ASP A 59 2.93 -14.80 8.14
CA ASP A 59 4.02 -14.50 9.06
C ASP A 59 3.53 -14.05 10.45
N ASP A 60 4.38 -14.27 11.46
CA ASP A 60 4.06 -13.95 12.85
C ASP A 60 3.89 -12.44 13.09
N TYR A 61 4.58 -11.60 12.31
CA TYR A 61 4.49 -10.15 12.46
C TYR A 61 3.12 -9.63 12.06
N SER A 62 2.59 -10.01 10.88
CA SER A 62 1.23 -9.58 10.49
C SER A 62 0.16 -10.12 11.42
N ALA A 63 0.34 -11.33 11.98
CA ALA A 63 -0.54 -11.90 12.98
C ALA A 63 -0.51 -11.12 14.31
N SER A 64 0.67 -10.66 14.74
CA SER A 64 0.85 -9.88 15.96
C SER A 64 0.17 -8.50 15.96
N LEU A 65 -0.16 -7.98 14.77
CA LEU A 65 -0.91 -6.73 14.61
C LEU A 65 -2.42 -6.89 14.85
N ALA A 66 -2.91 -8.09 15.21
CA ALA A 66 -4.29 -8.25 15.64
C ALA A 66 -4.58 -7.37 16.87
N LEU A 67 -5.76 -6.74 16.88
CA LEU A 67 -6.15 -5.88 18.00
C LEU A 67 -6.41 -6.71 19.25
N ASP A 68 -5.74 -6.34 20.34
CA ASP A 68 -6.03 -6.79 21.69
C ASP A 68 -6.67 -5.62 22.45
N LEU A 69 -8.00 -5.57 22.42
CA LEU A 69 -8.78 -4.48 23.00
C LEU A 69 -9.19 -4.83 24.42
N ASP A 70 -8.91 -3.93 25.36
CA ASP A 70 -9.45 -4.01 26.71
C ASP A 70 -10.99 -3.88 26.67
N ALA A 71 -11.68 -4.69 27.45
CA ALA A 71 -13.14 -4.68 27.56
C ALA A 71 -13.66 -3.35 28.13
N ASP A 72 -12.84 -2.67 28.95
CA ASP A 72 -13.18 -1.40 29.59
C ASP A 72 -12.64 -0.19 28.82
N ALA A 73 -12.00 -0.39 27.65
CA ALA A 73 -11.48 0.69 26.83
C ALA A 73 -12.59 1.64 26.36
N THR A 74 -12.34 2.93 26.49
CA THR A 74 -13.20 3.95 25.89
C THR A 74 -13.20 3.84 24.36
N GLU A 75 -14.23 4.38 23.70
CA GLU A 75 -14.26 4.40 22.24
C GLU A 75 -13.06 5.16 21.66
N ARG A 76 -12.59 6.21 22.36
CA ARG A 76 -11.41 6.98 21.95
C ARG A 76 -10.15 6.13 21.97
N GLU A 77 -9.95 5.35 23.04
CA GLU A 77 -8.81 4.45 23.17
C GLU A 77 -8.88 3.34 22.12
N THR A 78 -10.05 2.73 21.94
CA THR A 78 -10.29 1.71 20.91
C THR A 78 -9.92 2.23 19.52
N VAL A 79 -10.43 3.39 19.14
CA VAL A 79 -10.21 3.98 17.81
C VAL A 79 -8.77 4.46 17.66
N SER A 80 -8.14 4.96 18.72
CA SER A 80 -6.71 5.30 18.75
C SER A 80 -5.82 4.08 18.51
N GLN A 81 -6.13 2.94 19.16
CA GLN A 81 -5.42 1.69 18.95
C GLN A 81 -5.57 1.20 17.50
N VAL A 82 -6.78 1.28 16.94
CA VAL A 82 -7.00 0.93 15.52
C VAL A 82 -6.19 1.85 14.60
N SER A 83 -6.11 3.15 14.89
CA SER A 83 -5.30 4.10 14.10
C SER A 83 -3.84 3.68 14.05
N MET A 84 -3.26 3.37 15.22
CA MET A 84 -1.88 2.93 15.33
C MET A 84 -1.65 1.61 14.60
N ALA A 85 -2.51 0.61 14.81
CA ALA A 85 -2.42 -0.70 14.20
C ALA A 85 -2.62 -0.65 12.67
N ALA A 86 -3.49 0.23 12.17
CA ALA A 86 -3.68 0.50 10.74
C ALA A 86 -2.43 1.14 10.13
N GLY A 87 -1.79 2.08 10.84
CA GLY A 87 -0.52 2.67 10.43
C GLY A 87 0.60 1.64 10.29
N GLN A 88 0.76 0.77 11.30
CA GLN A 88 1.78 -0.28 11.30
C GLN A 88 1.54 -1.32 10.19
N LEU A 89 0.29 -1.78 10.02
CA LEU A 89 -0.07 -2.73 8.97
C LEU A 89 0.14 -2.13 7.58
N LEU A 90 -0.18 -0.85 7.38
CA LEU A 90 0.02 -0.17 6.11
C LEU A 90 1.50 -0.02 5.78
N ALA A 91 2.31 0.41 6.74
CA ALA A 91 3.76 0.52 6.56
C ALA A 91 4.38 -0.83 6.21
N TYR A 92 3.94 -1.89 6.89
CA TYR A 92 4.38 -3.25 6.61
C TYR A 92 4.01 -3.70 5.19
N LEU A 93 2.74 -3.51 4.80
CA LEU A 93 2.24 -3.89 3.48
C LEU A 93 2.94 -3.12 2.35
N VAL A 94 3.20 -1.82 2.55
CA VAL A 94 3.96 -0.98 1.61
C VAL A 94 5.41 -1.48 1.48
N SER A 95 6.08 -1.74 2.61
CA SER A 95 7.44 -2.30 2.61
C SER A 95 7.51 -3.66 1.92
N TYR A 96 6.47 -4.48 2.07
CA TYR A 96 6.41 -5.81 1.51
C TYR A 96 6.14 -5.80 -0.01
N THR A 97 5.23 -4.93 -0.45
CA THR A 97 4.78 -4.88 -1.85
C THR A 97 5.61 -3.93 -2.73
N GLY A 98 6.42 -3.06 -2.13
CA GLY A 98 7.10 -1.96 -2.83
C GLY A 98 6.13 -0.92 -3.39
N ALA A 99 4.87 -0.91 -2.93
CA ALA A 99 3.89 0.09 -3.36
C ALA A 99 4.42 1.50 -3.06
N PRO A 100 4.29 2.47 -3.98
CA PRO A 100 4.71 3.83 -3.69
C PRO A 100 3.89 4.36 -2.51
N ASP A 101 4.58 4.94 -1.53
CA ASP A 101 3.92 5.71 -0.48
C ASP A 101 3.31 6.93 -1.15
N SER A 102 2.02 6.85 -1.46
CA SER A 102 1.29 7.93 -2.15
C SER A 102 0.82 8.94 -1.11
N SER A 103 1.77 9.40 -0.28
CA SER A 103 1.67 10.63 0.50
C SER A 103 1.78 11.86 -0.41
N ASP A 104 2.29 11.67 -1.63
CA ASP A 104 2.27 12.67 -2.69
C ASP A 104 1.21 12.30 -3.75
N GLY A 105 0.38 13.27 -4.12
CA GLY A 105 -0.92 13.11 -4.78
C GLY A 105 -0.92 12.59 -6.23
N SER A 106 0.03 11.74 -6.62
CA SER A 106 0.05 11.07 -7.92
C SER A 106 0.14 9.55 -7.75
N THR A 107 -0.96 8.87 -8.06
CA THR A 107 -1.00 7.41 -8.14
C THR A 107 -0.81 7.02 -9.61
N LEU A 108 0.45 6.80 -10.02
CA LEU A 108 0.80 6.21 -11.30
C LEU A 108 0.81 4.68 -11.17
N ILE A 109 -0.35 4.06 -11.38
CA ILE A 109 -0.44 2.60 -11.52
C ILE A 109 -0.08 2.27 -12.97
N SER A 110 1.20 1.99 -13.20
CA SER A 110 1.70 1.49 -14.48
C SER A 110 1.74 -0.04 -14.44
N THR A 111 0.98 -0.67 -15.33
CA THR A 111 0.89 -2.14 -15.43
C THR A 111 1.79 -2.73 -16.51
N ALA A 112 2.65 -1.90 -17.13
CA ALA A 112 3.70 -2.31 -18.05
C ALA A 112 5.07 -1.96 -17.45
N PRO A 113 6.15 -2.69 -17.81
CA PRO A 113 7.50 -2.29 -17.42
C PRO A 113 7.79 -0.89 -18.00
N GLN A 114 8.00 0.09 -17.13
CA GLN A 114 8.35 1.45 -17.52
C GLN A 114 9.79 1.74 -17.10
N ILE A 115 10.59 2.26 -18.03
CA ILE A 115 11.93 2.75 -17.77
C ILE A 115 11.84 4.27 -17.69
N THR A 116 11.98 4.81 -16.47
CA THR A 116 12.01 6.26 -16.25
C THR A 116 13.45 6.76 -16.39
N ILE A 117 13.77 7.43 -17.49
CA ILE A 117 15.09 8.03 -17.73
C ILE A 117 15.02 9.52 -17.39
N ASN A 118 15.71 9.94 -16.33
CA ASN A 118 15.84 11.36 -16.02
C ASN A 118 16.92 12.01 -16.90
N ALA A 119 16.50 12.77 -17.91
CA ALA A 119 17.38 13.44 -18.88
C ALA A 119 17.61 14.94 -18.56
N SER A 120 17.43 15.36 -17.30
CA SER A 120 17.70 16.75 -16.89
C SER A 120 19.19 17.07 -17.01
N GLY A 121 19.58 17.83 -18.04
CA GLY A 121 20.96 18.25 -18.30
C GLY A 121 21.60 17.67 -19.57
N THR A 122 20.86 16.89 -20.36
CA THR A 122 21.37 16.26 -21.59
C THR A 122 21.08 17.14 -22.81
N THR A 123 22.04 17.28 -23.74
CA THR A 123 21.88 17.99 -25.01
C THR A 123 20.86 17.30 -25.91
N GLU A 124 20.17 18.06 -26.77
CA GLU A 124 19.13 17.52 -27.67
C GLU A 124 19.63 16.37 -28.56
N GLU A 125 20.90 16.42 -29.00
CA GLU A 125 21.52 15.36 -29.80
C GLU A 125 21.59 14.02 -29.03
N ASN A 126 21.90 14.06 -27.74
CA ASN A 126 22.00 12.87 -26.91
C ASN A 126 20.62 12.31 -26.56
N LYS A 127 19.59 13.15 -26.47
CA LYS A 127 18.19 12.70 -26.33
C LYS A 127 17.72 11.95 -27.57
N GLU A 128 18.09 12.43 -28.75
CA GLU A 128 17.72 11.79 -30.02
C GLU A 128 18.41 10.42 -30.18
N ARG A 129 19.68 10.29 -29.77
CA ARG A 129 20.38 9.00 -29.74
C ARG A 129 19.74 8.00 -28.78
N ILE A 130 19.33 8.43 -27.59
CA ILE A 130 18.62 7.58 -26.62
C ILE A 130 17.27 7.13 -27.20
N MET A 131 16.53 8.03 -27.84
CA MET A 131 15.25 7.69 -28.48
C MET A 131 15.41 6.71 -29.65
N ASN A 132 16.49 6.82 -30.42
CA ASN A 132 16.77 5.88 -31.51
C ASN A 132 17.15 4.49 -30.99
N LEU A 133 18.00 4.41 -29.95
CA LEU A 133 18.32 3.15 -29.26
C LEU A 133 17.08 2.44 -28.71
N VAL A 134 16.16 3.21 -28.10
CA VAL A 134 14.89 2.66 -27.58
C VAL A 134 14.00 2.16 -28.71
N ARG A 135 13.92 2.87 -29.85
CA ARG A 135 13.13 2.42 -31.00
C ARG A 135 13.70 1.17 -31.66
N ASP A 136 15.03 1.04 -31.72
CA ASP A 136 15.68 -0.12 -32.32
C ASP A 136 15.47 -1.37 -31.45
N ALA A 137 15.62 -1.24 -30.12
CA ALA A 137 15.32 -2.31 -29.17
C ALA A 137 13.85 -2.77 -29.22
N LEU A 138 12.91 -1.84 -29.41
CA LEU A 138 11.47 -2.16 -29.55
C LEU A 138 11.09 -2.75 -30.93
N LYS A 139 11.95 -2.61 -31.95
CA LYS A 139 11.74 -3.21 -33.27
C LYS A 139 12.27 -4.64 -33.35
N GLU A 140 13.37 -4.95 -32.67
CA GLU A 140 13.92 -6.32 -32.61
C GLU A 140 12.93 -7.29 -31.97
N GLU A 141 12.14 -6.85 -30.99
CA GLU A 141 11.14 -7.68 -30.30
C GLU A 141 9.91 -8.05 -31.17
N LYS A 142 9.79 -7.50 -32.39
CA LYS A 142 8.67 -7.75 -33.32
C LYS A 142 9.02 -8.63 -34.53
N SER A 143 10.25 -9.16 -34.62
CA SER A 143 10.68 -10.01 -35.75
C SER A 143 10.90 -11.50 -35.40
N GLU A 144 10.31 -11.99 -34.30
CA GLU A 144 10.12 -13.43 -34.05
C GLU A 144 8.66 -13.86 -34.25
#